data_AF-A0A349M317-F1
#
_entry.id   AF-A0A349M317-F1
#
_cell.length_a   1.000
_cell.length_b   1.000
_cell.length_c   1.000
_cell.angle_alpha   90.00
_cell.angle_beta   90.00
_cell.angle_gamma   90.00
#
_symmetry.space_group_name_H-M   'P 1'
#
loop_
_entity.id
_entity.type
_entity.pdbx_description
1 polymer ?
#
loop_
_entity_poly.entity_id
_entity_poly.type
_entity_poly.pdbx_seq_one_letter_code
_entity_poly.pdbx_strand_id
1 'polypeptide(L)'
;LLVGELGGSMPYGFDLNSSPADLESRTDIHRPMLLLSTSGTKLICGAAESQAMYIACLRNYSATIAYLASHHPAVAVIGAGSRGEFREEDQLCCAWIAEGLLAAGYDALDARTDTIVEQWSGAPVDSIVDGASAEYLRNSNQSKDLEYILTHVDDLSEVYRFEHGQVIKHAEELLLIR
;
A
#
# COMPACT_ATOMS: atom_id res chain seq x y z
N LEU A 1 19.98 -2.61 1.75
CA LEU A 1 19.57 -1.46 2.58
C LEU A 1 18.76 -1.97 3.75
N LEU A 2 19.06 -1.56 4.98
CA LEU A 2 18.21 -1.78 6.14
C LEU A 2 17.31 -0.56 6.31
N VAL A 3 16.02 -0.71 6.07
CA VAL A 3 15.05 0.39 6.04
C VAL A 3 13.90 0.02 6.96
N GLY A 4 13.45 0.94 7.80
CA GLY A 4 12.33 0.61 8.66
C GLY A 4 12.17 1.42 9.93
N GLU A 5 11.10 1.08 10.64
CA GLU A 5 10.76 1.62 11.95
C GLU A 5 10.24 0.56 12.90
N LEU A 6 10.40 0.83 14.20
CA LEU A 6 9.66 0.21 15.28
C LEU A 6 9.04 1.31 16.16
N GLY A 7 7.71 1.36 16.22
CA GLY A 7 6.99 2.43 16.91
C GLY A 7 7.25 3.82 16.33
N GLY A 8 7.61 3.89 15.05
CA GLY A 8 7.95 5.07 14.27
C GLY A 8 9.38 5.58 14.44
N SER A 9 10.20 4.87 15.22
CA SER A 9 11.63 5.17 15.37
C SER A 9 12.49 4.24 14.52
N MET A 10 13.49 4.81 13.86
CA MET A 10 14.49 4.04 13.11
C MET A 10 15.35 3.19 14.07
N PRO A 11 15.44 1.86 13.87
CA PRO A 11 16.30 1.01 14.70
C PRO A 11 17.79 1.36 14.58
N TYR A 12 18.56 1.06 15.63
CA TYR A 12 20.01 1.25 15.60
C TYR A 12 20.66 0.42 14.48
N GLY A 13 21.53 1.05 13.70
CA GLY A 13 22.25 0.41 12.60
C GLY A 13 21.47 0.32 11.28
N PHE A 14 20.25 0.87 11.21
CA PHE A 14 19.52 0.99 9.95
C PHE A 14 20.05 2.13 9.07
N ASP A 15 19.93 1.95 7.75
CA ASP A 15 20.35 2.92 6.75
C ASP A 15 19.34 4.06 6.60
N LEU A 16 18.04 3.77 6.80
CA LEU A 16 16.93 4.73 6.74
C LEU A 16 15.77 4.35 7.65
N ASN A 17 14.96 5.36 7.99
CA ASN A 17 13.60 5.18 8.49
C ASN A 17 12.65 4.72 7.34
N SER A 18 11.37 4.51 7.61
CA SER A 18 10.33 4.16 6.62
C SER A 18 9.83 5.37 5.78
N SER A 19 10.69 6.33 5.46
CA SER A 19 10.34 7.54 4.71
C SER A 19 10.41 7.27 3.19
N PRO A 20 9.29 7.34 2.45
CA PRO A 20 9.31 7.19 0.99
C PRO A 20 10.03 8.36 0.30
N ALA A 21 9.90 9.58 0.83
CA ALA A 21 10.59 10.75 0.29
C ALA A 21 12.12 10.61 0.39
N ASP A 22 12.63 10.11 1.51
CA ASP A 22 14.06 9.83 1.66
C ASP A 22 14.52 8.72 0.74
N LEU A 23 13.72 7.65 0.59
CA LEU A 23 14.05 6.53 -0.28
C LEU A 23 14.15 6.96 -1.75
N GLU A 24 13.24 7.81 -2.22
CA GLU A 24 13.26 8.34 -3.60
C GLU A 24 14.53 9.15 -3.90
N SER A 25 15.02 9.91 -2.92
CA SER A 25 16.23 10.73 -3.10
C SER A 25 17.53 9.91 -3.19
N ARG A 26 17.49 8.59 -2.92
CA ARG A 26 18.67 7.74 -2.94
C ARG A 26 19.11 7.38 -4.35
N THR A 27 20.43 7.32 -4.55
CA THR A 27 21.04 6.89 -5.82
C THR A 27 21.68 5.51 -5.74
N ASP A 28 21.83 4.93 -4.55
CA ASP A 28 22.49 3.63 -4.32
C ASP A 28 21.51 2.44 -4.29
N ILE A 29 20.46 2.49 -5.13
CA ILE A 29 19.33 1.53 -5.15
C ILE A 29 19.58 0.24 -5.95
N HIS A 30 20.84 -0.14 -6.17
CA HIS A 30 21.23 -1.31 -6.97
C HIS A 30 21.24 -2.64 -6.16
N ARG A 31 20.78 -2.62 -4.91
CA ARG A 31 20.83 -3.76 -3.98
C ARG A 31 19.48 -3.99 -3.29
N PRO A 32 19.18 -5.21 -2.84
CA PRO A 32 17.96 -5.49 -2.09
C PRO A 32 17.80 -4.62 -0.84
N MET A 33 16.54 -4.33 -0.51
CA MET A 33 16.12 -3.67 0.71
C MET A 33 15.50 -4.68 1.67
N LEU A 34 15.95 -4.68 2.92
CA LEU A 34 15.29 -5.34 4.03
C LEU A 34 14.43 -4.29 4.72
N LEU A 35 13.11 -4.49 4.65
CA LEU A 35 12.12 -3.59 5.25
C LEU A 35 11.66 -4.14 6.59
N LEU A 36 11.65 -3.29 7.62
CA LEU A 36 11.04 -3.56 8.92
C LEU A 36 9.95 -2.53 9.20
N SER A 37 8.72 -2.95 9.45
CA SER A 37 7.67 -2.04 9.92
C SER A 37 6.79 -2.64 11.01
N THR A 38 6.18 -1.76 11.79
CA THR A 38 5.35 -2.11 12.93
C THR A 38 4.04 -2.76 12.52
N SER A 39 3.44 -2.31 11.41
CA SER A 39 2.14 -2.77 10.91
C SER A 39 2.24 -3.54 9.59
N GLY A 40 2.75 -2.89 8.54
CA GLY A 40 2.72 -3.44 7.17
C GLY A 40 3.42 -4.79 7.04
N THR A 41 4.66 -4.92 7.51
CA THR A 41 5.39 -6.20 7.40
C THR A 41 4.78 -7.29 8.29
N LYS A 42 4.11 -6.94 9.39
CA LYS A 42 3.37 -7.93 10.19
C LYS A 42 2.15 -8.45 9.45
N LEU A 43 1.39 -7.58 8.79
CA LEU A 43 0.25 -7.98 7.95
C LEU A 43 0.72 -8.91 6.82
N ILE A 44 1.73 -8.48 6.05
CA ILE A 44 2.26 -9.24 4.92
C ILE A 44 2.74 -10.62 5.36
N CYS A 45 3.58 -10.69 6.41
CA CYS A 45 4.08 -11.96 6.91
C CYS A 45 2.98 -12.84 7.51
N GLY A 46 1.96 -12.24 8.14
CA GLY A 46 0.80 -12.97 8.68
C GLY A 46 -0.14 -13.52 7.61
N ALA A 47 -0.16 -12.90 6.43
CA ALA A 47 -0.96 -13.32 5.27
C ALA A 47 -0.18 -14.19 4.27
N ALA A 48 1.07 -14.57 4.59
CA ALA A 48 1.98 -15.24 3.66
C ALA A 48 1.50 -16.61 3.16
N GLU A 49 0.55 -17.25 3.84
CA GLU A 49 -0.04 -18.53 3.41
C GLU A 49 -1.18 -18.37 2.38
N SER A 50 -1.51 -17.14 1.96
CA SER A 50 -2.49 -16.88 0.90
C SER A 50 -1.98 -17.32 -0.48
N GLN A 51 -2.89 -17.70 -1.38
CA GLN A 51 -2.54 -18.24 -2.70
C GLN A 51 -1.76 -17.24 -3.59
N ALA A 52 -2.12 -15.95 -3.53
CA ALA A 52 -1.41 -14.87 -4.20
C ALA A 52 -1.63 -13.56 -3.43
N MET A 53 -0.55 -12.85 -3.11
CA MET A 53 -0.60 -11.58 -2.38
C MET A 53 0.04 -10.47 -3.19
N TYR A 54 -0.66 -9.35 -3.29
CA TYR A 54 -0.22 -8.16 -4.01
C TYR A 54 -0.11 -6.98 -3.05
N ILE A 55 0.85 -6.11 -3.30
CA ILE A 55 1.06 -4.89 -2.51
C ILE A 55 0.54 -3.71 -3.31
N ALA A 56 -0.39 -2.99 -2.71
CA ALA A 56 -1.00 -1.80 -3.27
C ALA A 56 -0.85 -0.61 -2.31
N CYS A 57 -0.77 0.58 -2.88
CA CYS A 57 -0.92 1.84 -2.19
C CYS A 57 -1.56 2.87 -3.14
N LEU A 58 -1.74 4.10 -2.67
CA LEU A 58 -2.30 5.20 -3.47
C LEU A 58 -1.54 5.46 -4.79
N ARG A 59 -0.30 5.00 -4.92
CA ARG A 59 0.51 5.20 -6.15
C ARG A 59 0.18 4.25 -7.28
N ASN A 60 -0.29 3.03 -6.98
CA ASN A 60 -0.43 1.97 -7.98
C ASN A 60 -1.80 1.28 -7.94
N TYR A 61 -2.82 1.94 -7.36
CA TYR A 61 -4.11 1.31 -7.14
C TYR A 61 -4.80 0.98 -8.48
N SER A 62 -4.78 1.85 -9.50
CA SER A 62 -5.43 1.55 -10.79
C SER A 62 -4.77 0.37 -11.50
N ALA A 63 -3.43 0.34 -11.53
CA ALA A 63 -2.68 -0.79 -12.10
C ALA A 63 -3.00 -2.10 -11.37
N THR A 64 -3.09 -2.03 -10.05
CA THR A 64 -3.41 -3.20 -9.21
C THR A 64 -4.84 -3.69 -9.45
N ILE A 65 -5.83 -2.79 -9.52
CA ILE A 65 -7.24 -3.12 -9.82
C ILE A 65 -7.34 -3.84 -11.17
N ALA A 66 -6.74 -3.27 -12.22
CA ALA A 66 -6.85 -3.83 -13.57
C ALA A 66 -6.26 -5.25 -13.65
N TYR A 67 -5.11 -5.46 -13.01
CA TYR A 67 -4.48 -6.77 -12.94
C TYR A 67 -5.32 -7.75 -12.12
N LEU A 68 -5.77 -7.36 -10.93
CA LEU A 68 -6.57 -8.23 -10.06
C LEU A 68 -7.87 -8.66 -10.72
N ALA A 69 -8.60 -7.71 -11.34
CA ALA A 69 -9.84 -7.96 -12.04
C ALA A 69 -9.70 -8.97 -13.20
N SER A 70 -8.54 -9.00 -13.86
CA SER A 70 -8.29 -9.87 -15.01
C SER A 70 -7.81 -11.28 -14.62
N HIS A 71 -7.26 -11.46 -13.42
CA HIS A 71 -6.52 -12.67 -13.06
C HIS A 71 -7.11 -13.45 -11.87
N HIS A 72 -7.94 -12.82 -11.05
CA HIS A 72 -8.48 -13.44 -9.85
C HIS A 72 -10.01 -13.45 -9.89
N PRO A 73 -10.67 -14.51 -9.42
CA PRO A 73 -12.13 -14.55 -9.33
C PRO A 73 -12.67 -13.94 -8.03
N ALA A 74 -11.81 -13.75 -7.02
CA ALA A 74 -12.14 -13.20 -5.72
C ALA A 74 -10.91 -12.51 -5.14
N VAL A 75 -11.13 -11.36 -4.50
CA VAL A 75 -10.06 -10.52 -3.94
C VAL A 75 -10.46 -10.06 -2.54
N ALA A 76 -9.54 -10.16 -1.59
CA ALA A 76 -9.65 -9.51 -0.29
C ALA A 76 -8.71 -8.31 -0.24
N VAL A 77 -9.25 -7.13 0.01
CA VAL A 77 -8.48 -5.89 0.18
C VAL A 77 -8.30 -5.64 1.67
N ILE A 78 -7.04 -5.62 2.14
CA ILE A 78 -6.72 -5.58 3.58
C ILE A 78 -5.80 -4.40 3.87
N GLY A 79 -6.30 -3.44 4.65
CA GLY A 79 -5.48 -2.35 5.20
C GLY A 79 -4.70 -2.81 6.43
N ALA A 80 -3.46 -2.35 6.58
CA ALA A 80 -2.59 -2.74 7.69
C ALA A 80 -3.09 -2.21 9.04
N GLY A 81 -3.67 -1.02 9.04
CA GLY A 81 -4.02 -0.27 10.23
C GLY A 81 -2.81 0.10 11.07
N SER A 82 -3.07 0.78 12.18
CA SER A 82 -2.04 1.09 13.17
C SER A 82 -2.65 1.20 14.56
N ARG A 83 -2.00 0.56 15.55
CA ARG A 83 -2.43 0.54 16.96
C ARG A 83 -3.88 0.04 17.15
N GLY A 84 -4.29 -0.95 16.35
CA GLY A 84 -5.63 -1.55 16.43
C GLY A 84 -6.73 -0.75 15.72
N GLU A 85 -6.39 0.33 15.04
CA GLU A 85 -7.33 1.16 14.29
C GLU A 85 -7.12 0.98 12.78
N PHE A 86 -8.21 0.83 12.04
CA PHE A 86 -8.20 0.92 10.59
C PHE A 86 -8.11 2.40 10.21
N ARG A 87 -6.92 2.84 9.78
CA ARG A 87 -6.60 4.27 9.62
C ARG A 87 -7.25 4.84 8.36
N GLU A 88 -7.47 6.15 8.33
CA GLU A 88 -8.17 6.83 7.24
C GLU A 88 -7.47 6.66 5.88
N GLU A 89 -6.15 6.72 5.85
CA GLU A 89 -5.36 6.48 4.64
C GLU A 89 -5.48 5.04 4.12
N ASP A 90 -5.53 4.08 5.04
CA ASP A 90 -5.73 2.68 4.68
C ASP A 90 -7.17 2.46 4.21
N GLN A 91 -8.15 3.09 4.86
CA GLN A 91 -9.56 3.03 4.47
C GLN A 91 -9.77 3.64 3.09
N LEU A 92 -9.28 4.85 2.84
CA LEU A 92 -9.35 5.54 1.55
C LEU A 92 -8.76 4.65 0.45
N CYS A 93 -7.53 4.16 0.63
CA CYS A 93 -6.87 3.32 -0.37
C CYS A 93 -7.61 2.00 -0.60
N CYS A 94 -8.07 1.34 0.46
CA CYS A 94 -8.87 0.12 0.34
C CYS A 94 -10.20 0.37 -0.37
N ALA A 95 -10.86 1.49 -0.08
CA ALA A 95 -12.13 1.87 -0.68
C ALA A 95 -12.00 2.15 -2.17
N TRP A 96 -10.96 2.88 -2.60
CA TRP A 96 -10.71 3.12 -4.02
C TRP A 96 -10.41 1.83 -4.79
N ILE A 97 -9.64 0.91 -4.19
CA ILE A 97 -9.39 -0.41 -4.78
C ILE A 97 -10.70 -1.21 -4.88
N ALA A 98 -11.47 -1.26 -3.79
CA ALA A 98 -12.75 -1.97 -3.76
C ALA A 98 -13.75 -1.38 -4.77
N GLU A 99 -13.87 -0.06 -4.85
CA GLU A 99 -14.73 0.63 -5.82
C GLU A 99 -14.39 0.26 -7.26
N GLY A 100 -13.09 0.24 -7.62
CA GLY A 100 -12.67 -0.18 -8.95
C GLY A 100 -12.92 -1.66 -9.23
N LEU A 101 -12.79 -2.54 -8.24
CA LEU A 101 -13.15 -3.95 -8.38
C LEU A 101 -14.67 -4.15 -8.54
N LEU A 102 -15.50 -3.42 -7.78
CA LEU A 102 -16.95 -3.42 -7.94
C LEU A 102 -17.35 -2.94 -9.35
N ALA A 103 -16.71 -1.88 -9.85
CA ALA A 103 -16.90 -1.41 -11.23
C ALA A 103 -16.47 -2.45 -12.29
N ALA A 104 -15.54 -3.35 -11.95
CA ALA A 104 -15.12 -4.47 -12.78
C ALA A 104 -16.03 -5.71 -12.68
N GLY A 105 -17.14 -5.63 -11.91
CA GLY A 105 -18.14 -6.69 -11.80
C GLY A 105 -17.99 -7.61 -10.60
N TYR A 106 -17.22 -7.21 -9.58
CA TYR A 106 -17.18 -7.89 -8.29
C TYR A 106 -18.37 -7.48 -7.42
N ASP A 107 -18.72 -8.33 -6.46
CA ASP A 107 -19.70 -8.02 -5.41
C ASP A 107 -18.99 -7.86 -4.06
N ALA A 108 -19.47 -6.92 -3.24
CA ALA A 108 -19.05 -6.79 -1.86
C ALA A 108 -19.52 -8.02 -1.06
N LEU A 109 -18.65 -8.51 -0.16
CA LEU A 109 -19.00 -9.67 0.67
C LEU A 109 -20.01 -9.32 1.77
N ASP A 110 -19.94 -8.10 2.31
CA ASP A 110 -20.77 -7.63 3.40
C ASP A 110 -21.04 -6.12 3.37
N ALA A 111 -22.04 -5.69 4.14
CA ALA A 111 -22.44 -4.29 4.25
C ALA A 111 -21.35 -3.37 4.83
N ARG A 112 -20.36 -3.94 5.53
CA ARG A 112 -19.21 -3.19 6.03
C ARG A 112 -18.37 -2.69 4.86
N THR A 113 -18.13 -3.56 3.88
CA THR A 113 -17.41 -3.20 2.65
C THR A 113 -18.14 -2.07 1.91
N ASP A 114 -19.46 -2.19 1.73
CA ASP A 114 -20.27 -1.14 1.11
C ASP A 114 -20.16 0.19 1.85
N THR A 115 -20.29 0.19 3.18
CA THR A 115 -20.20 1.40 4.00
C THR A 115 -18.86 2.12 3.84
N ILE A 116 -17.76 1.37 3.78
CA ILE A 116 -16.41 1.94 3.59
C ILE A 116 -16.27 2.52 2.18
N VAL A 117 -16.75 1.81 1.16
CA VAL A 117 -16.73 2.30 -0.22
C VAL A 117 -17.55 3.58 -0.35
N GLU A 118 -18.79 3.59 0.16
CA GLU A 118 -19.67 4.77 0.14
C GLU A 118 -19.07 5.97 0.87
N GLN A 119 -18.39 5.75 2.00
CA GLN A 119 -17.75 6.82 2.77
C GLN A 119 -16.65 7.54 1.97
N TRP A 120 -15.89 6.80 1.16
CA TRP A 120 -14.68 7.31 0.48
C TRP A 120 -14.85 7.48 -1.03
N SER A 121 -16.00 7.10 -1.59
CA SER A 121 -16.32 7.27 -3.02
C SER A 121 -16.24 8.74 -3.41
N GLY A 122 -15.41 9.04 -4.42
CA GLY A 122 -15.15 10.40 -4.89
C GLY A 122 -14.43 11.32 -3.91
N ALA A 123 -14.04 10.85 -2.73
CA ALA A 123 -13.24 11.62 -1.79
C ALA A 123 -11.85 11.91 -2.39
N PRO A 124 -11.35 13.16 -2.37
CA PRO A 124 -9.99 13.46 -2.82
C PRO A 124 -8.95 12.93 -1.84
N VAL A 125 -7.70 12.76 -2.30
CA VAL A 125 -6.61 12.23 -1.47
C VAL A 125 -6.34 13.08 -0.23
N ASP A 126 -6.55 14.39 -0.29
CA ASP A 126 -6.36 15.30 0.84
C ASP A 126 -7.42 15.15 1.94
N SER A 127 -8.43 14.29 1.76
CA SER A 127 -9.40 13.96 2.82
C SER A 127 -8.76 13.30 4.06
N ILE A 128 -7.55 12.75 3.94
CA ILE A 128 -6.83 12.07 5.03
C ILE A 128 -5.90 13.00 5.81
N VAL A 129 -5.81 14.29 5.44
CA VAL A 129 -4.83 15.22 6.02
C VAL A 129 -5.05 15.47 7.51
N ASP A 130 -6.28 15.36 8.00
CA ASP A 130 -6.60 15.56 9.41
C ASP A 130 -6.65 14.23 10.19
N GLY A 131 -6.39 13.12 9.51
CA GLY A 131 -6.35 11.80 10.11
C GLY A 131 -5.15 11.61 11.05
N ALA A 132 -5.29 10.68 11.99
CA ALA A 132 -4.30 10.43 13.03
C ALA A 132 -2.90 10.04 12.51
N SER A 133 -2.80 9.40 11.34
CA SER A 133 -1.51 9.10 10.72
C SER A 133 -0.84 10.36 10.17
N ALA A 134 -1.60 11.27 9.56
CA ALA A 134 -1.09 12.57 9.11
C ALA A 134 -0.69 13.46 10.29
N GLU A 135 -1.47 13.49 11.36
CA GLU A 135 -1.10 14.16 12.61
C GLU A 135 0.21 13.59 13.19
N TYR A 136 0.34 12.25 13.22
CA TYR A 136 1.56 11.59 13.67
C TYR A 136 2.78 12.06 12.87
N LEU A 137 2.72 12.04 11.54
CA LEU A 137 3.82 12.47 10.67
C LEU A 137 4.21 13.94 10.90
N ARG A 138 3.24 14.83 11.12
CA ARG A 138 3.54 16.24 11.47
C ARG A 138 4.27 16.34 12.80
N ASN A 139 3.78 15.63 13.82
CA ASN A 139 4.33 15.66 15.17
C ASN A 139 5.70 14.98 15.28
N SER A 140 6.03 14.05 14.39
CA SER A 140 7.32 13.35 14.33
C SER A 140 8.35 14.01 13.40
N ASN A 141 8.09 15.22 12.88
CA ASN A 141 8.92 15.92 11.88
C ASN A 141 9.08 15.15 10.55
N GLN A 142 8.05 14.43 10.14
CA GLN A 142 7.97 13.66 8.90
C GLN A 142 6.98 14.26 7.90
N SER A 143 6.74 15.58 7.94
CA SER A 143 5.79 16.26 7.05
C SER A 143 6.11 16.09 5.56
N LYS A 144 7.38 15.90 5.20
CA LYS A 144 7.80 15.57 3.82
C LYS A 144 7.20 14.25 3.32
N ASP A 145 6.99 13.29 4.22
CA ASP A 145 6.40 11.99 3.86
C ASP A 145 4.90 12.15 3.62
N LEU A 146 4.25 13.00 4.41
CA LEU A 146 2.85 13.36 4.18
C LEU A 146 2.69 14.08 2.83
N GLU A 147 3.55 15.07 2.53
CA GLU A 147 3.55 15.74 1.22
C GLU A 147 3.78 14.74 0.07
N TYR A 148 4.73 13.81 0.24
CA TYR A 148 4.98 12.76 -0.73
C TYR A 148 3.74 11.92 -1.02
N ILE A 149 3.06 11.44 0.03
CA ILE A 149 1.84 10.63 -0.08
C ILE A 149 0.71 11.38 -0.80
N LEU A 150 0.54 12.67 -0.52
CA LEU A 150 -0.54 13.48 -1.10
C LEU A 150 -0.28 13.89 -2.56
N THR A 151 0.98 13.87 -2.99
CA THR A 151 1.39 14.32 -4.34
C THR A 151 1.71 13.19 -5.31
N HIS A 152 1.90 11.97 -4.80
CA HIS A 152 2.17 10.77 -5.61
C HIS A 152 0.96 9.84 -5.51
N VAL A 153 0.02 10.03 -6.44
CA VAL A 153 -1.23 9.27 -6.50
C VAL A 153 -1.43 8.78 -7.93
N ASP A 154 -1.69 7.49 -8.06
CA ASP A 154 -1.86 6.76 -9.33
C ASP A 154 -0.75 7.02 -10.37
N ASP A 155 0.48 7.20 -9.90
CA ASP A 155 1.64 7.57 -10.70
C ASP A 155 2.54 6.37 -11.05
N LEU A 156 2.16 5.16 -10.65
CA LEU A 156 2.83 3.90 -10.97
C LEU A 156 1.92 2.96 -11.74
N SER A 157 2.43 2.45 -12.86
CA SER A 157 1.76 1.45 -13.71
C SER A 157 2.09 0.00 -13.29
N GLU A 158 2.89 -0.14 -12.24
CA GLU A 158 3.43 -1.41 -11.76
C GLU A 158 2.56 -2.10 -10.73
N VAL A 159 2.48 -3.43 -10.86
CA VAL A 159 1.94 -4.31 -9.84
C VAL A 159 3.09 -4.94 -9.07
N TYR A 160 2.95 -5.06 -7.76
CA TYR A 160 3.95 -5.70 -6.90
C TYR A 160 3.37 -6.94 -6.25
N ARG A 161 4.09 -8.06 -6.30
CA ARG A 161 3.68 -9.34 -5.71
C ARG A 161 4.58 -9.69 -4.54
N PHE A 162 4.00 -10.21 -3.47
CA PHE A 162 4.76 -10.86 -2.41
C PHE A 162 4.90 -12.36 -2.70
N GLU A 163 6.14 -12.82 -2.80
CA GLU A 163 6.48 -14.23 -3.02
C GLU A 163 7.81 -14.58 -2.38
N HIS A 164 7.94 -15.81 -1.87
CA HIS A 164 9.20 -16.31 -1.30
C HIS A 164 9.87 -15.37 -0.27
N GLY A 165 9.07 -14.63 0.51
CA GLY A 165 9.55 -13.67 1.51
C GLY A 165 9.99 -12.31 0.96
N GLN A 166 9.64 -11.98 -0.29
CA GLN A 166 10.06 -10.75 -0.96
C GLN A 166 8.89 -10.06 -1.66
N VAL A 167 8.91 -8.73 -1.70
CA VAL A 167 8.06 -7.94 -2.60
C VAL A 167 8.87 -7.67 -3.86
N ILE A 168 8.35 -8.12 -5.00
CA ILE A 168 8.98 -7.90 -6.31
C ILE A 168 8.01 -7.24 -7.27
N LYS A 169 8.55 -6.46 -8.21
CA LYS A 169 7.76 -5.98 -9.36
C LYS A 169 7.25 -7.19 -10.12
N HIS A 170 5.94 -7.31 -10.25
CA HIS A 170 5.33 -8.32 -11.07
C HIS A 170 5.53 -7.91 -12.54
N ALA A 171 6.13 -8.79 -13.32
CA ALA A 171 6.22 -8.67 -14.77
C ALA A 171 5.36 -9.77 -15.38
N GLU A 172 4.42 -9.42 -16.25
CA GLU A 172 3.78 -10.41 -17.09
C GLU A 172 4.85 -10.99 -18.04
N GLU A 173 5.07 -12.30 -17.99
CA GLU A 173 5.82 -12.99 -19.05
C GLU A 173 4.96 -12.98 -20.32
N LEU A 174 5.09 -11.91 -21.11
CA LEU A 174 4.55 -11.87 -22.47
C LEU A 174 5.32 -12.85 -23.35
N LEU A 175 4.86 -14.10 -23.40
CA LEU A 175 5.23 -15.04 -24.46
C LEU A 175 4.58 -14.56 -25.77
N LEU A 176 5.30 -13.70 -26.50
CA LEU A 176 4.98 -13.40 -27.90
C LEU A 176 5.26 -14.65 -28.75
N ILE A 177 4.24 -15.47 -28.94
CA ILE A 177 4.27 -16.56 -29.92
C ILE A 177 3.99 -15.94 -31.29
N ARG A 178 4.91 -16.11 -32.25
CA ARG A 178 4.69 -15.82 -33.68
C ARG A 178 3.99 -16.98 -34.36
#